data_AF-F4S0J9-F1
#
_entry.id   AF-F4S0J9-F1
#
_cell.length_a   1.000
_cell.length_b   1.000
_cell.length_c   1.000
_cell.angle_alpha   90.00
_cell.angle_beta   90.00
_cell.angle_gamma   90.00
#
_symmetry.space_group_name_H-M   'P 1'
#
loop_
_entity.id
_entity.type
_entity.pdbx_description
1 polymer ?
#
loop_
_entity_poly.entity_id
_entity_poly.type
_entity_poly.pdbx_seq_one_letter_code
_entity_poly.pdbx_strand_id
1 'polypeptide(L)'
;MEQVKGLQQVLEPVKDTVEGLFAQWITGQFNQSLTGLNFSKLRVIATHYMPYPSVPMSDLSWLEVPMFKNVRTIITDLDRGQEYWKHALKLGRVDVLKKVPNLKHMVFTTYVRFLKEGIQPELIEAFKYHGVQCHLFETLTSDEILKLDLELNGPMEISH
;
A
#
# COMPACT_ATOMS: atom_id res chain seq x y z
N MET A 1 -2.88 -19.11 -15.20
CA MET A 1 -2.07 -17.99 -14.66
C MET A 1 -0.70 -18.56 -14.36
N GLU A 2 0.28 -18.23 -15.18
CA GLU A 2 1.63 -18.79 -15.08
C GLU A 2 2.29 -18.25 -13.81
N GLN A 3 2.67 -19.14 -12.89
CA GLN A 3 3.48 -18.74 -11.74
C GLN A 3 4.77 -18.12 -12.28
N VAL A 4 5.04 -16.87 -11.92
CA VAL A 4 6.33 -16.21 -12.19
C VAL A 4 7.41 -16.91 -11.36
N LYS A 5 7.86 -18.07 -11.86
CA LYS A 5 9.02 -18.80 -11.34
C LYS A 5 10.22 -17.88 -11.56
N GLY A 6 10.80 -17.37 -10.47
CA GLY A 6 12.00 -16.54 -10.52
C GLY A 6 11.91 -15.23 -9.74
N LEU A 7 10.71 -14.73 -9.43
CA LEU A 7 10.59 -13.45 -8.70
C LEU A 7 11.25 -13.53 -7.31
N GLN A 8 11.11 -14.65 -6.60
CA GLN A 8 11.82 -14.88 -5.35
C GLN A 8 13.36 -14.86 -5.55
N GLN A 9 13.87 -15.50 -6.61
CA GLN A 9 15.32 -15.54 -6.89
C GLN A 9 15.89 -14.14 -7.20
N VAL A 10 15.06 -13.25 -7.76
CA VAL A 10 15.44 -11.85 -8.04
C VAL A 10 15.36 -10.98 -6.79
N LEU A 11 14.37 -11.21 -5.91
CA LEU A 11 14.15 -10.37 -4.73
C LEU A 11 14.96 -10.80 -3.51
N GLU A 12 15.29 -12.09 -3.36
CA GLU A 12 16.06 -12.61 -2.23
C GLU A 12 17.39 -11.86 -2.03
N PRO A 13 18.21 -11.56 -3.05
CA PRO A 13 19.48 -10.85 -2.88
C PRO A 13 19.34 -9.40 -2.42
N VAL A 14 18.17 -8.78 -2.63
CA VAL A 14 17.91 -7.36 -2.31
C VAL A 14 16.90 -7.17 -1.18
N LYS A 15 16.45 -8.26 -0.53
CA LYS A 15 15.35 -8.19 0.45
C LYS A 15 15.63 -7.25 1.63
N ASP A 16 16.90 -7.07 1.99
CA ASP A 16 17.34 -6.22 3.11
C ASP A 16 17.68 -4.78 2.69
N THR A 17 17.53 -4.45 1.40
CA THR A 17 17.78 -3.11 0.86
C THR A 17 16.54 -2.48 0.21
N VAL A 18 15.53 -3.27 -0.13
CA VAL A 18 14.28 -2.75 -0.71
C VAL A 18 13.50 -1.95 0.34
N GLU A 19 13.31 -0.66 0.06
CA GLU A 19 12.55 0.26 0.91
C GLU A 19 11.13 0.55 0.42
N GLY A 20 10.94 0.49 -0.90
CA GLY A 20 9.67 0.79 -1.55
C GLY A 20 9.34 -0.25 -2.60
N LEU A 21 8.06 -0.57 -2.71
CA LEU A 21 7.52 -1.49 -3.69
C LEU A 21 6.50 -0.77 -4.56
N PHE A 22 6.85 -0.56 -5.83
CA PHE A 22 6.07 0.23 -6.77
C PHE A 22 5.51 -0.71 -7.83
N ALA A 23 4.21 -0.95 -7.79
CA ALA A 23 3.54 -1.94 -8.62
C ALA A 23 2.35 -1.32 -9.32
N GLN A 24 2.22 -1.54 -10.64
CA GLN A 24 1.03 -1.06 -11.34
C GLN A 24 -0.24 -1.64 -10.73
N TRP A 25 -0.23 -2.93 -10.38
CA TRP A 25 -1.35 -3.62 -9.77
C TRP A 25 -0.88 -4.60 -8.69
N ILE A 26 -0.94 -4.19 -7.42
CA ILE A 26 -0.39 -5.01 -6.33
C ILE A 26 -1.24 -6.25 -6.04
N THR A 27 -2.56 -6.17 -6.15
CA THR A 27 -3.44 -7.26 -5.66
C THR A 27 -3.35 -8.54 -6.49
N GLY A 28 -2.86 -8.48 -7.74
CA GLY A 28 -2.64 -9.65 -8.61
C GLY A 28 -1.19 -10.13 -8.72
N GLN A 29 -0.21 -9.31 -8.29
CA GLN A 29 1.21 -9.57 -8.54
C GLN A 29 1.90 -10.33 -7.40
N PHE A 30 1.35 -10.28 -6.19
CA PHE A 30 1.93 -10.93 -5.01
C PHE A 30 1.29 -12.31 -4.83
N ASN A 31 1.89 -13.30 -5.49
CA ASN A 31 1.50 -14.69 -5.39
C ASN A 31 2.01 -15.33 -4.07
N GLN A 32 1.57 -16.56 -3.81
CA GLN A 32 2.05 -17.38 -2.68
C GLN A 32 3.58 -17.57 -2.65
N SER A 33 4.30 -17.34 -3.74
CA SER A 33 5.75 -17.55 -3.81
C SER A 33 6.55 -16.49 -3.04
N LEU A 34 5.94 -15.34 -2.70
CA LEU A 34 6.61 -14.27 -1.95
C LEU A 34 6.31 -14.30 -0.45
N THR A 35 5.42 -15.17 0.03
CA THR A 35 5.00 -15.20 1.44
C THR A 35 6.13 -15.57 2.40
N GLY A 36 7.20 -16.21 1.90
CA GLY A 36 8.39 -16.56 2.68
C GLY A 36 9.45 -15.45 2.77
N LEU A 37 9.33 -14.38 1.97
CA LEU A 37 10.30 -13.28 1.99
C LEU A 37 9.95 -12.28 3.10
N ASN A 38 10.98 -11.86 3.83
CA ASN A 38 10.89 -10.79 4.80
C ASN A 38 11.77 -9.62 4.33
N PHE A 39 11.16 -8.45 4.14
CA PHE A 39 11.85 -7.25 3.72
C PHE A 39 11.99 -6.32 4.92
N SER A 40 13.16 -6.37 5.56
CA SER A 40 13.43 -5.65 6.81
C SER A 40 13.29 -4.13 6.67
N LYS A 41 13.56 -3.59 5.48
CA LYS A 41 13.47 -2.15 5.19
C LYS A 41 12.25 -1.72 4.38
N LEU A 42 11.40 -2.65 3.94
CA LEU A 42 10.22 -2.30 3.14
C LEU A 42 9.24 -1.50 3.99
N ARG A 43 9.12 -0.22 3.67
CA ARG A 43 8.34 0.76 4.42
C ARG A 43 7.23 1.40 3.60
N VAL A 44 7.34 1.33 2.28
CA VAL A 44 6.38 1.94 1.35
C VAL A 44 5.85 0.95 0.34
N ILE A 45 4.55 1.01 0.10
CA ILE A 45 3.89 0.41 -1.07
C ILE A 45 3.27 1.52 -1.90
N ALA A 46 3.47 1.49 -3.21
CA ALA A 46 2.74 2.35 -4.13
C ALA A 46 2.07 1.52 -5.23
N THR A 47 0.80 1.83 -5.50
CA THR A 47 0.08 1.22 -6.60
C THR A 47 -0.77 2.23 -7.38
N HIS A 48 -0.76 2.10 -8.71
CA HIS A 48 -1.33 3.11 -9.61
C HIS A 48 -2.64 2.65 -10.28
N TYR A 49 -2.97 1.37 -10.18
CA TYR A 49 -4.19 0.81 -10.75
C TYR A 49 -4.83 -0.14 -9.76
N MET A 50 -5.75 0.39 -8.96
CA MET A 50 -6.64 -0.46 -8.18
C MET A 50 -7.69 -1.14 -9.08
N PRO A 51 -8.03 -2.41 -8.80
CA PRO A 51 -9.07 -3.11 -9.54
C PRO A 51 -10.41 -2.40 -9.33
N TYR A 52 -11.24 -2.39 -10.37
CA TYR A 52 -12.59 -1.81 -10.27
C TYR A 52 -13.43 -2.61 -9.27
N PRO A 53 -14.35 -1.99 -8.50
CA PRO A 53 -15.17 -2.68 -7.49
C PRO A 53 -16.00 -3.85 -8.02
N SER A 54 -16.25 -3.89 -9.33
CA SER A 54 -16.93 -5.00 -10.01
C SER A 54 -16.12 -6.30 -10.02
N VAL A 55 -14.84 -6.25 -9.63
CA VAL A 55 -13.99 -7.42 -9.50
C VAL A 55 -14.10 -7.97 -8.07
N PRO A 56 -14.33 -9.29 -7.86
CA PRO A 56 -14.42 -9.91 -6.53
C PRO A 56 -13.17 -9.73 -5.64
N MET A 57 -12.10 -9.13 -6.16
CA MET A 57 -10.82 -8.85 -5.50
C MET A 57 -10.84 -7.59 -4.62
N SER A 58 -12.00 -7.23 -4.06
CA SER A 58 -12.08 -6.23 -2.98
C SER A 58 -11.57 -6.78 -1.64
N ASP A 59 -11.06 -8.01 -1.65
CA ASP A 59 -10.41 -8.63 -0.51
C ASP A 59 -9.04 -7.98 -0.25
N LEU A 60 -8.82 -7.62 1.00
CA LEU A 60 -7.58 -7.06 1.51
C LEU A 60 -6.60 -8.16 1.93
N SER A 61 -6.84 -9.42 1.57
CA SER A 61 -5.94 -10.56 1.83
C SER A 61 -4.50 -10.34 1.34
N TRP A 62 -4.29 -9.49 0.32
CA TRP A 62 -2.94 -9.12 -0.10
C TRP A 62 -2.16 -8.35 0.99
N LEU A 63 -2.83 -7.62 1.89
CA LEU A 63 -2.19 -6.99 3.05
C LEU A 63 -1.76 -8.00 4.13
N GLU A 64 -2.27 -9.23 4.08
CA GLU A 64 -1.94 -10.27 5.06
C GLU A 64 -0.58 -10.92 4.80
N VAL A 65 0.07 -10.60 3.68
CA VAL A 65 1.38 -11.16 3.33
C VAL A 65 2.44 -10.65 4.33
N PRO A 66 3.22 -11.54 4.99
CA PRO A 66 4.18 -11.15 6.03
C PRO A 66 5.22 -10.09 5.61
N MET A 67 5.50 -10.00 4.31
CA MET A 67 6.43 -9.01 3.77
C MET A 67 5.99 -7.56 4.02
N PHE A 68 4.69 -7.30 4.21
CA PHE A 68 4.16 -5.96 4.42
C PHE A 68 4.09 -5.53 5.89
N LYS A 69 4.58 -6.36 6.81
CA LYS A 69 4.54 -6.03 8.25
C LYS A 69 5.24 -4.72 8.62
N ASN A 70 6.25 -4.32 7.85
CA ASN A 70 7.07 -3.13 8.09
C ASN A 70 6.55 -1.90 7.32
N VAL A 71 5.51 -2.06 6.50
CA VAL A 71 4.95 -0.99 5.68
C VAL A 71 4.27 0.04 6.57
N ARG A 72 4.63 1.30 6.37
CA ARG A 72 4.18 2.46 7.13
C ARG A 72 3.28 3.37 6.31
N THR A 73 3.48 3.35 5.00
CA THR A 73 2.80 4.23 4.04
C THR A 73 2.34 3.42 2.83
N ILE A 74 1.07 3.57 2.46
CA ILE A 74 0.50 3.07 1.20
C ILE A 74 0.12 4.26 0.32
N ILE A 75 0.52 4.21 -0.95
CA ILE A 75 0.19 5.20 -1.97
C ILE A 75 -0.77 4.56 -2.99
N THR A 76 -1.86 5.26 -3.31
CA THR A 76 -2.82 4.85 -4.33
C THR A 76 -3.24 6.04 -5.18
N ASP A 77 -3.71 5.80 -6.40
CA ASP A 77 -4.39 6.82 -7.18
C ASP A 77 -5.75 7.19 -6.54
N LEU A 78 -6.16 8.46 -6.65
CA LEU A 78 -7.41 8.95 -6.06
C LEU A 78 -8.66 8.35 -6.74
N ASP A 79 -8.66 8.35 -8.07
CA ASP A 79 -9.82 8.01 -8.92
C ASP A 79 -10.35 6.60 -8.60
N ARG A 80 -9.51 5.57 -8.76
CA ARG A 80 -9.91 4.19 -8.50
C ARG A 80 -9.66 3.78 -7.07
N GLY A 81 -8.64 4.35 -6.43
CA GLY A 81 -8.28 3.99 -5.06
C GLY A 81 -9.37 4.30 -4.06
N GLN A 82 -10.09 5.42 -4.19
CA GLN A 82 -11.16 5.75 -3.24
C GLN A 82 -12.28 4.70 -3.24
N GLU A 83 -12.81 4.34 -4.42
CA GLU A 83 -13.88 3.36 -4.51
C GLU A 83 -13.41 1.95 -4.10
N TYR A 84 -12.16 1.59 -4.45
CA TYR A 84 -11.55 0.36 -3.98
C TYR A 84 -11.50 0.30 -2.46
N TRP A 85 -10.87 1.29 -1.81
CA TRP A 85 -10.69 1.28 -0.35
C TRP A 85 -12.01 1.42 0.39
N LYS A 86 -12.96 2.21 -0.13
CA LYS A 86 -14.31 2.30 0.42
C LYS A 86 -15.01 0.96 0.41
N HIS A 87 -14.96 0.23 -0.70
CA HIS A 87 -15.58 -1.09 -0.79
C HIS A 87 -14.84 -2.12 0.07
N ALA A 88 -13.51 -2.10 0.02
CA ALA A 88 -12.63 -2.99 0.76
C ALA A 88 -12.73 -2.81 2.29
N LEU A 89 -12.94 -1.58 2.78
CA LEU A 89 -13.14 -1.33 4.22
C LEU A 89 -14.59 -1.60 4.66
N LYS A 90 -15.58 -1.44 3.76
CA LYS A 90 -16.98 -1.82 4.05
C LYS A 90 -17.18 -3.34 4.10
N LEU A 91 -16.56 -4.07 3.17
CA LEU A 91 -16.62 -5.53 3.10
C LEU A 91 -15.58 -6.23 3.97
N GLY A 92 -14.48 -5.52 4.24
CA GLY A 92 -13.34 -6.05 4.96
C GLY A 92 -13.75 -6.57 6.31
N ARG A 93 -13.19 -7.72 6.68
CA ARG A 93 -13.16 -8.15 8.08
C ARG A 93 -12.51 -7.01 8.85
N VAL A 94 -13.18 -6.55 9.91
CA VAL A 94 -12.88 -5.37 10.76
C VAL A 94 -11.40 -5.26 11.22
N ASP A 95 -10.58 -6.29 11.00
CA ASP A 95 -9.24 -6.46 11.53
C ASP A 95 -8.12 -6.55 10.48
N VAL A 96 -8.38 -6.40 9.19
CA VAL A 96 -7.33 -6.64 8.17
C VAL A 96 -6.17 -5.64 8.26
N LEU A 97 -6.45 -4.38 8.63
CA LEU A 97 -5.39 -3.39 8.87
C LEU A 97 -4.53 -3.72 10.10
N LYS A 98 -5.01 -4.58 11.02
CA LYS A 98 -4.18 -5.08 12.13
C LYS A 98 -3.04 -5.98 11.66
N LYS A 99 -3.09 -6.48 10.40
CA LYS A 99 -2.02 -7.31 9.79
C LYS A 99 -0.86 -6.47 9.24
N VAL A 100 -1.09 -5.17 9.06
CA VAL A 100 -0.06 -4.17 8.74
C VAL A 100 0.09 -3.21 9.93
N PRO A 101 0.62 -3.70 11.07
CA PRO A 101 0.56 -2.98 12.34
C PRO A 101 1.34 -1.66 12.35
N ASN A 102 2.24 -1.47 11.38
CA ASN A 102 3.04 -0.26 11.24
C ASN A 102 2.42 0.76 10.27
N LEU A 103 1.32 0.43 9.60
CA LEU A 103 0.65 1.33 8.66
C LEU A 103 0.07 2.53 9.41
N LYS A 104 0.58 3.71 9.07
CA LYS A 104 0.19 4.99 9.67
C LYS A 104 -0.39 5.96 8.64
N HIS A 105 -0.01 5.82 7.36
CA HIS A 105 -0.37 6.77 6.31
C HIS A 105 -0.97 6.08 5.08
N MET A 106 -2.12 6.59 4.65
CA MET A 106 -2.69 6.34 3.32
C MET A 106 -2.58 7.62 2.51
N VAL A 107 -1.83 7.58 1.43
CA VAL A 107 -1.58 8.72 0.55
C VAL A 107 -2.32 8.50 -0.76
N PHE A 108 -3.26 9.38 -1.07
CA PHE A 108 -3.91 9.42 -2.37
C PHE A 108 -3.17 10.41 -3.27
N THR A 109 -2.95 10.01 -4.51
CA THR A 109 -2.31 10.84 -5.54
C THR A 109 -3.26 11.11 -6.68
N THR A 110 -3.23 12.31 -7.24
CA THR A 110 -4.05 12.67 -8.40
C THR A 110 -3.33 13.70 -9.26
N TYR A 111 -3.83 13.94 -10.47
CA TYR A 111 -3.33 15.05 -11.29
C TYR A 111 -3.75 16.39 -10.68
N VAL A 112 -2.92 17.43 -10.79
CA VAL A 112 -3.18 18.79 -10.24
C VAL A 112 -4.59 19.28 -10.48
N ARG A 113 -5.12 19.07 -11.69
CA ARG A 113 -6.46 19.52 -12.09
C ARG A 113 -7.60 18.91 -11.27
N PHE A 114 -7.36 17.77 -10.63
CA PHE A 114 -8.34 17.00 -9.84
C PHE A 114 -8.10 17.10 -8.33
N LEU A 115 -7.10 17.85 -7.87
CA LEU A 115 -6.84 18.01 -6.42
C LEU A 115 -8.04 18.59 -5.64
N LYS A 116 -8.91 19.35 -6.32
CA LYS A 116 -10.11 19.94 -5.73
C LYS A 116 -11.19 18.92 -5.37
N GLU A 117 -11.13 17.71 -5.93
CA GLU A 117 -12.10 16.65 -5.63
C GLU A 117 -11.97 16.16 -4.19
N GLY A 118 -10.77 16.25 -3.61
CA GLY A 118 -10.52 15.81 -2.25
C GLY A 118 -10.68 14.30 -2.07
N ILE A 119 -10.48 13.85 -0.83
CA ILE A 119 -10.78 12.47 -0.41
C ILE A 119 -12.18 12.46 0.19
N GLN A 120 -13.00 11.46 -0.16
CA GLN A 120 -14.33 11.27 0.44
C GLN A 120 -14.23 11.25 1.98
N PRO A 121 -15.02 12.09 2.70
CA PRO A 121 -14.95 12.19 4.16
C PRO A 121 -15.15 10.86 4.88
N GLU A 122 -16.06 10.02 4.39
CA GLU A 122 -16.35 8.71 5.00
C GLU A 122 -15.13 7.78 4.94
N LEU A 123 -14.31 7.93 3.90
CA LEU A 123 -13.08 7.15 3.75
C LEU A 123 -11.99 7.63 4.71
N ILE A 124 -11.86 8.95 4.90
CA ILE A 124 -10.96 9.54 5.89
C ILE A 124 -11.33 9.05 7.29
N GLU A 125 -12.63 9.07 7.63
CA GLU A 125 -13.13 8.60 8.91
C GLU A 125 -12.88 7.09 9.12
N ALA A 126 -13.07 6.28 8.08
CA ALA A 126 -12.80 4.85 8.15
C ALA A 126 -11.32 4.55 8.42
N PHE A 127 -10.38 5.20 7.72
CA PHE A 127 -8.95 5.03 8.00
C PHE A 127 -8.57 5.56 9.39
N LYS A 128 -9.12 6.72 9.79
CA LYS A 128 -8.86 7.31 11.11
C LYS A 128 -9.31 6.40 12.24
N TYR A 129 -10.45 5.70 12.08
CA TYR A 129 -10.91 4.70 13.04
C TYR A 129 -9.89 3.59 13.28
N HIS A 130 -9.08 3.26 12.26
CA HIS A 130 -7.97 2.31 12.35
C HIS A 130 -6.61 2.95 12.68
N GLY A 131 -6.57 4.22 13.07
CA GLY A 131 -5.33 4.93 13.40
C GLY A 131 -4.49 5.33 12.18
N VAL A 132 -5.04 5.24 10.97
CA VAL A 132 -4.36 5.61 9.71
C VAL A 132 -4.77 7.02 9.29
N GLN A 133 -3.80 7.86 8.96
CA GLN A 133 -4.02 9.21 8.47
C GLN A 133 -4.08 9.24 6.94
N CYS A 134 -5.04 9.97 6.39
CA CYS A 134 -5.17 10.16 4.95
C CYS A 134 -4.52 11.47 4.49
N HIS A 135 -3.85 11.43 3.34
CA HIS A 135 -3.22 12.59 2.72
C HIS A 135 -3.54 12.63 1.23
N LEU A 136 -3.60 13.84 0.66
CA LEU A 136 -3.82 14.04 -0.78
C LEU A 136 -2.66 14.86 -1.36
N PHE A 137 -2.03 14.33 -2.40
CA PHE A 137 -0.93 14.97 -3.11
C PHE A 137 -1.15 14.94 -4.63
N GLU A 138 -0.39 15.76 -5.34
CA GLU A 138 -0.16 15.54 -6.77
C GLU A 138 0.53 14.18 -6.98
N THR A 139 0.44 13.62 -8.18
CA THR A 139 1.28 12.48 -8.60
C THR A 139 2.74 12.68 -8.20
N LEU A 140 3.29 11.68 -7.50
CA LEU A 140 4.66 11.68 -6.99
C LEU A 140 5.51 10.64 -7.74
N THR A 141 6.78 10.95 -7.93
CA THR A 141 7.81 9.99 -8.34
C THR A 141 8.18 9.04 -7.18
N SER A 142 8.90 7.96 -7.48
CA SER A 142 9.35 7.01 -6.45
C SER A 142 10.23 7.67 -5.37
N ASP A 143 11.08 8.61 -5.76
CA ASP A 143 12.00 9.30 -4.84
C ASP A 143 11.24 10.25 -3.93
N GLU A 144 10.28 10.99 -4.48
CA GLU A 144 9.38 11.86 -3.71
C GLU A 144 8.52 11.05 -2.73
N ILE A 145 8.07 9.86 -3.13
CA ILE A 145 7.31 8.96 -2.27
C ILE A 145 8.17 8.48 -1.07
N LEU A 146 9.41 8.07 -1.29
CA LEU A 146 10.30 7.65 -0.21
C LEU A 146 10.69 8.82 0.71
N LYS A 147 10.86 10.02 0.13
CA LYS A 147 11.09 11.26 0.89
C LYS A 147 9.87 11.62 1.74
N LEU A 148 8.67 11.55 1.18
CA LEU A 148 7.42 11.80 1.89
C LEU A 148 7.24 10.83 3.06
N ASP A 149 7.51 9.53 2.85
CA ASP A 149 7.49 8.56 3.94
C ASP A 149 8.47 8.90 5.07
N LEU A 150 9.69 9.35 4.71
CA LEU A 150 10.68 9.81 5.68
C LEU A 150 10.21 11.05 6.45
N GLU A 151 9.56 12.01 5.78
CA GLU A 151 9.01 13.21 6.42
C GLU A 151 7.84 12.88 7.35
N LEU A 152 6.97 11.96 6.96
CA LEU A 152 5.79 11.56 7.74
C LEU A 152 6.14 10.66 8.94
N ASN A 153 7.05 9.71 8.75
CA ASN A 153 7.31 8.66 9.74
C ASN A 153 8.69 8.73 10.40
N GLY A 154 9.60 9.60 9.94
CA GLY A 154 10.99 9.59 10.34
C GLY A 154 11.77 8.36 9.78
N PRO A 155 13.04 8.20 10.18
CA PRO A 155 13.84 7.03 9.77
C PRO A 155 13.21 5.73 10.28
N MET A 156 13.52 4.60 9.63
CA MET A 156 13.15 3.29 10.15
C MET A 156 13.98 3.00 11.40
N GLU A 157 13.33 2.55 12.47
CA GLU A 157 14.06 1.98 13.61
C GLU A 157 14.66 0.65 13.19
N ILE A 158 15.98 0.53 13.31
CA ILE A 158 16.67 -0.74 13.07
C ILE A 158 16.45 -1.57 14.33
N SER A 159 15.48 -2.48 14.28
CA SER A 159 15.33 -3.50 15.31
C SER A 159 16.55 -4.44 15.24
N HIS A 160 17.43 -4.33 16.24
CA HIS A 160 18.59 -5.20 16.47
C HIS A 160 18.19 -6.64 16.81
#